data_AF-A0A1I0JH44-F1
#
_entry.id   AF-A0A1I0JH44-F1
#
_cell.length_a   1.000
_cell.length_b   1.000
_cell.length_c   1.000
_cell.angle_alpha   90.00
_cell.angle_beta   90.00
_cell.angle_gamma   90.00
#
_symmetry.space_group_name_H-M   'P 1'
#
loop_
_entity.id
_entity.type
_entity.pdbx_description
1 polymer ?
#
loop_
_entity_poly.entity_id
_entity_poly.type
_entity_poly.pdbx_seq_one_letter_code
_entity_poly.pdbx_strand_id
1 'polypeptide(L)' 'WFRKALKDKGVDAYIPGRKQRKTPIKYDKRRYKRKNRIEIMFGRLKDWRRVATRHDRCPAVFLSAIALAATVIYWL' A
#
# COMPACT_ATOMS: atom_id res chain seq x y z
N TRP A 1 2.65 -20.98 -4.10
CA TRP A 1 3.56 -20.38 -5.09
C TRP A 1 4.00 -18.96 -4.71
N PHE A 2 3.11 -18.02 -4.41
CA PHE A 2 3.44 -16.58 -4.33
C PHE A 2 4.52 -16.23 -3.28
N ARG A 3 4.41 -16.75 -2.06
CA ARG A 3 5.43 -16.54 -1.03
C ARG A 3 6.77 -17.21 -1.34
N LYS A 4 6.74 -18.34 -2.06
CA LYS A 4 7.95 -19.02 -2.51
C LYS A 4 8.66 -18.13 -3.52
N ALA A 5 7.93 -17.63 -4.52
CA ALA A 5 8.45 -16.67 -5.50
C ALA A 5 8.97 -15.37 -4.86
N LEU A 6 8.34 -14.86 -3.79
CA LEU A 6 8.85 -13.71 -3.04
C LEU A 6 10.16 -14.04 -2.32
N LYS A 7 10.24 -15.22 -1.67
CA LYS A 7 11.46 -15.69 -1.01
C LYS A 7 12.60 -15.89 -2.01
N ASP A 8 12.30 -16.43 -3.19
CA ASP A 8 13.25 -16.62 -4.29
C ASP A 8 13.79 -15.27 -4.82
N LYS A 9 13.02 -14.19 -4.66
CA LYS A 9 13.44 -12.80 -4.95
C LYS A 9 14.11 -12.09 -3.76
N GLY A 10 14.37 -12.78 -2.65
CA GLY A 10 14.94 -12.19 -1.44
C GLY A 10 13.97 -11.28 -0.66
N VAL A 11 12.66 -11.36 -0.93
CA VAL A 11 11.64 -10.53 -0.29
C VAL A 11 10.92 -11.32 0.80
N ASP A 12 11.04 -10.85 2.04
CA ASP A 12 10.29 -11.43 3.17
C ASP A 12 8.80 -11.08 3.10
N ALA A 13 7.97 -12.10 2.91
CA ALA A 13 6.53 -11.96 2.74
C ALA A 13 5.78 -11.91 4.08
N TYR A 14 5.50 -10.71 4.60
CA TYR A 14 4.71 -10.48 5.81
C TYR A 14 3.19 -10.48 5.56
N ILE A 15 2.69 -11.54 4.93
CA ILE A 15 1.28 -11.70 4.59
C ILE A 15 0.64 -12.63 5.64
N PRO A 16 -0.57 -12.37 6.15
CA PRO A 16 -1.27 -13.32 7.00
C PRO A 16 -1.79 -14.51 6.17
N GLY A 17 -1.97 -15.66 6.82
CA GLY A 17 -2.72 -16.77 6.22
C GLY A 17 -4.22 -16.46 6.18
N ARG A 18 -4.97 -17.14 5.31
CA ARG A 18 -6.44 -17.13 5.38
C ARG A 18 -6.90 -17.83 6.67
N LYS A 19 -8.00 -17.35 7.27
CA LYS A 19 -8.55 -17.86 8.54
C LYS A 19 -8.87 -19.36 8.52
N GLN A 20 -9.32 -19.89 7.38
CA GLN A 20 -9.72 -21.30 7.21
C GLN A 20 -8.55 -22.26 6.92
N ARG A 21 -7.29 -21.81 6.96
CA ARG A 21 -6.15 -22.66 6.61
C ARG A 21 -5.83 -23.63 7.75
N LYS A 22 -5.76 -24.94 7.45
CA LYS A 22 -5.40 -26.00 8.41
C LYS A 22 -4.03 -25.76 9.07
N THR A 23 -3.06 -25.29 8.30
CA THR A 23 -1.74 -24.92 8.80
C THR A 23 -1.62 -23.40 8.97
N PRO A 24 -1.51 -22.89 10.21
CA PRO A 24 -1.33 -21.47 10.45
C PRO A 24 0.05 -21.03 9.94
N ILE A 25 0.09 -19.90 9.25
CA ILE A 25 1.35 -19.32 8.79
C ILE A 25 1.84 -18.35 9.86
N LYS A 26 3.08 -18.53 10.33
CA LYS A 26 3.74 -17.55 11.19
C LYS A 26 4.03 -16.28 10.39
N TYR A 27 3.66 -15.13 10.94
CA TYR A 27 3.97 -13.81 10.42
C TYR A 27 4.11 -12.82 11.58
N ASP A 28 4.87 -11.75 11.39
CA ASP A 28 4.98 -10.68 12.38
C ASP A 28 3.69 -9.85 12.39
N LYS A 29 2.87 -10.05 13.42
CA LYS A 29 1.62 -9.30 13.64
C LYS A 29 1.87 -7.82 13.87
N ARG A 30 2.96 -7.43 14.54
CA ARG A 30 3.29 -6.02 14.83
C ARG A 30 3.65 -5.29 13.53
N ARG A 31 4.43 -5.93 12.66
CA ARG A 31 4.76 -5.37 11.33
C ARG A 31 3.55 -5.35 10.42
N TYR A 32 2.70 -6.37 10.43
CA TYR A 32 1.45 -6.37 9.67
C TYR A 32 0.50 -5.24 10.09
N LYS A 33 0.38 -4.94 11.40
CA LYS A 33 -0.46 -3.83 11.90
C LYS A 33 0.00 -2.46 11.38
N ARG A 34 1.30 -2.26 11.16
CA ARG A 34 1.84 -1.01 10.60
C ARG A 34 1.39 -0.75 9.16
N LYS A 35 1.01 -1.79 8.40
CA LYS A 35 0.44 -1.64 7.04
C LYS A 35 -0.78 -0.72 7.02
N ASN A 36 -1.60 -0.73 8.07
CA ASN A 36 -2.78 0.13 8.19
C ASN A 36 -2.44 1.63 8.03
N ARG A 37 -1.26 2.07 8.50
CA ARG A 37 -0.84 3.47 8.34
C ARG A 37 -0.62 3.84 6.88
N ILE A 38 -0.04 2.92 6.11
CA ILE A 38 0.19 3.08 4.67
C ILE A 38 -1.14 3.04 3.93
N GLU A 39 -2.05 2.13 4.30
CA GLU A 39 -3.40 2.06 3.71
C GLU A 39 -4.22 3.33 3.97
N ILE A 40 -4.17 3.87 5.19
CA ILE A 40 -4.77 5.18 5.52
C ILE A 40 -4.14 6.29 4.68
N MET A 41 -2.81 6.29 4.54
CA MET A 41 -2.09 7.30 3.76
C MET A 41 -2.55 7.33 2.30
N PHE A 42 -2.66 6.15 1.67
CA PHE A 42 -3.19 6.03 0.32
C PHE A 42 -4.68 6.31 0.23
N GLY A 43 -5.47 5.99 1.27
CA GLY A 43 -6.87 6.36 1.37
C GLY A 43 -7.06 7.87 1.25
N ARG A 44 -6.34 8.64 2.09
CA ARG A 44 -6.38 10.11 2.06
C ARG A 44 -5.96 10.69 0.72
N LEU A 45 -4.92 10.14 0.10
CA LEU A 45 -4.50 10.56 -1.25
C LEU A 45 -5.57 10.27 -2.31
N LYS A 46 -6.37 9.22 -2.13
CA LYS A 46 -7.47 8.85 -3.04
C LYS A 46 -8.78 9.57 -2.76
N ASP A 47 -8.91 10.29 -1.66
CA ASP A 47 -10.06 11.20 -1.46
C ASP A 47 -10.08 12.29 -2.56
N TRP A 48 -8.91 12.59 -3.11
CA TRP A 48 -8.76 13.49 -4.25
C TRP A 48 -9.12 12.74 -5.53
N ARG A 49 -10.33 12.98 -6.04
CA ARG A 49 -10.90 12.30 -7.23
C ARG A 49 -9.91 12.24 -8.41
N ARG A 50 -9.18 13.32 -8.68
CA ARG A 50 -8.18 13.41 -9.76
C ARG A 50 -7.04 12.39 -9.60
N VAL A 51 -6.57 12.19 -8.37
CA VAL A 51 -5.54 11.21 -8.01
C VAL A 51 -6.12 9.79 -8.07
N ALA A 52 -7.32 9.58 -7.55
CA ALA A 52 -7.97 8.26 -7.52
C ALA A 52 -8.27 7.70 -8.91
N THR A 53 -8.81 8.52 -9.81
CA THR A 53 -9.17 8.07 -11.16
C THR A 53 -8.02 8.15 -12.15
N ARG A 54 -6.84 8.63 -11.71
CA ARG A 54 -5.67 8.89 -12.58
C ARG A 54 -6.08 9.66 -13.84
N HIS A 55 -6.70 10.81 -13.63
CA HIS A 55 -7.29 11.58 -14.73
C HIS A 55 -6.25 12.16 -15.69
N ASP A 56 -5.02 12.37 -15.20
CA ASP A 56 -3.91 12.94 -15.96
C ASP A 56 -3.23 11.91 -16.85
N ARG A 57 -3.21 12.17 -18.16
CA ARG A 57 -2.47 11.35 -19.15
C ARG A 57 -0.96 11.54 -19.04
N CYS A 58 -0.51 12.74 -18.66
CA CYS A 58 0.90 13.06 -18.51
C CYS A 58 1.43 12.60 -17.14
N PRO A 59 2.48 11.74 -17.09
CA PRO A 59 3.05 11.25 -15.85
C PRO A 59 3.56 12.38 -14.94
N ALA A 60 4.14 13.42 -15.53
CA ALA A 60 4.66 14.58 -14.80
C ALA A 60 3.53 15.33 -14.06
N VAL A 61 2.42 15.61 -14.74
CA VAL A 61 1.26 16.30 -14.16
C VAL A 61 0.62 15.45 -13.04
N PHE A 62 0.56 14.13 -13.25
CA PHE A 62 0.06 13.22 -12.21
C PHE A 62 0.96 13.23 -10.96
N LEU A 63 2.28 13.22 -11.12
CA LEU A 63 3.22 13.33 -10.01
C LEU A 63 3.04 14.66 -9.25
N SER A 64 2.94 15.78 -9.98
CA SER A 64 2.69 17.09 -9.38
C SER A 64 1.37 17.11 -8.59
N ALA A 65 0.31 16.49 -9.11
CA ALA A 65 -0.97 16.39 -8.41
C ALA A 65 -0.87 15.55 -7.12
N ILE A 66 -0.11 14.45 -7.12
CA ILE A 66 0.17 13.66 -5.92
C ILE A 66 0.97 14.49 -4.91
N ALA A 67 2.00 15.20 -5.36
CA ALA A 67 2.84 16.02 -4.50
C ALA A 67 2.02 17.12 -3.80
N LEU A 68 1.14 17.80 -4.55
CA LEU A 68 0.22 18.80 -4.00
C LEU A 68 -0.78 18.19 -3.00
N ALA A 69 -1.38 17.04 -3.32
CA ALA A 69 -2.27 16.36 -2.38
C ALA A 69 -1.53 15.95 -1.11
N ALA A 70 -0.29 15.45 -1.23
CA ALA A 70 0.53 15.07 -0.10
C ALA A 70 0.91 16.28 0.77
N THR A 71 1.31 17.42 0.18
CA THR A 71 1.60 18.62 0.97
C THR A 71 0.35 19.10 1.71
N VAL A 72 -0.82 19.11 1.07
CA VAL A 72 -2.05 19.56 1.73
C VAL A 72 -2.50 18.60 2.85
N ILE A 73 -2.40 17.29 2.67
CA ILE A 73 -2.90 16.30 3.64
C ILE A 73 -1.97 16.13 4.86
N TYR A 74 -0.67 16.32 4.69
CA TYR A 74 0.33 15.98 5.72
C TYR A 74 1.08 17.18 6.31
N TRP A 75 0.90 18.39 5.77
CA TRP A 75 1.55 19.61 6.26
C TRP A 75 0.58 20.65 6.83
N LEU A 76 -0.63 20.76 6.27
CA LEU A 76 -1.73 21.58 6.81
C LEU A 76 -2.61 20.73 7.73
#